data_AF-A0A1G5SIC9-F1
#
_entry.id   AF-A0A1G5SIC9-F1
#
_cell.length_a   1.000
_cell.length_b   1.000
_cell.length_c   1.000
_cell.angle_alpha   90.00
_cell.angle_beta   90.00
_cell.angle_gamma   90.00
#
_symmetry.space_group_name_H-M   'P 1'
#
loop_
_entity.id
_entity.type
_entity.pdbx_description
1 polymer ?
#
loop_
_entity_poly.entity_id
_entity_poly.type
_entity_poly.pdbx_seq_one_letter_code
_entity_poly.pdbx_strand_id
1 'polypeptide(L)' 'MDCARINCAHDDLSVWASMAQYVKQAVRETGLSCHILMDPAGPELRRAK' A
#
# COMPACT_ATOMS: atom_id res chain seq x y z
N MET A 1 -5.31 -10.36 8.97
CA MET A 1 -4.39 -9.52 8.16
C MET A 1 -4.48 -8.15 8.78
N ASP A 2 -3.50 -7.83 9.61
CA ASP A 2 -3.65 -6.76 10.59
C ASP A 2 -2.94 -5.48 10.09
N CYS A 3 -2.22 -5.62 8.97
CA CYS A 3 -1.55 -4.56 8.25
C CYS A 3 -1.58 -4.83 6.74
N ALA A 4 -1.94 -3.81 5.96
CA ALA A 4 -1.79 -3.74 4.52
C ALA A 4 -0.57 -2.90 4.15
N ARG A 5 0.40 -3.51 3.47
CA ARG A 5 1.62 -2.83 3.01
C ARG A 5 1.46 -2.36 1.57
N ILE A 6 1.60 -1.06 1.33
CA ILE A 6 1.60 -0.47 -0.01
C ILE A 6 3.06 -0.17 -0.38
N ASN A 7 3.60 -0.91 -1.35
CA ASN A 7 4.95 -0.70 -1.86
C ASN A 7 4.96 0.45 -2.86
N CYS A 8 5.60 1.56 -2.50
CA CYS A 8 5.69 2.76 -3.32
C CYS A 8 6.89 2.78 -4.28
N ALA A 9 7.64 1.67 -4.41
CA ALA A 9 8.66 1.51 -5.45
C ALA A 9 8.09 1.32 -6.86
N HIS A 10 6.79 1.09 -6.96
CA HIS A 10 6.05 0.88 -8.20
C HIS A 10 4.77 1.70 -8.18
N ASP A 11 4.20 1.93 -9.37
CA ASP A 11 2.98 2.71 -9.58
C ASP A 11 3.11 4.18 -9.15
N ASP A 12 1.96 4.82 -8.94
CA ASP A 12 1.85 6.24 -8.62
C ASP A 12 0.85 6.51 -7.50
N LEU A 13 0.77 7.79 -7.11
CA LEU A 13 -0.07 8.28 -6.03
C LEU A 13 -1.54 7.89 -6.18
N SER A 14 -2.08 7.85 -7.39
CA SER A 14 -3.50 7.56 -7.63
C SER A 14 -3.82 6.09 -7.32
N VAL A 15 -2.90 5.19 -7.67
CA VAL A 15 -3.01 3.75 -7.40
C VAL A 15 -2.91 3.50 -5.90
N TRP A 16 -1.93 4.08 -5.22
CA TRP A 16 -1.74 3.92 -3.77
C TRP A 16 -2.92 4.47 -2.97
N ALA A 17 -3.45 5.63 -3.37
CA ALA A 17 -4.64 6.21 -2.75
C ALA A 17 -5.85 5.28 -2.87
N SER A 18 -6.04 4.68 -4.06
CA SER A 18 -7.12 3.72 -4.30
C SER A 18 -6.97 2.47 -3.42
N MET A 19 -5.76 1.91 -3.32
CA MET A 19 -5.47 0.78 -2.42
C MET A 19 -5.81 1.12 -0.96
N ALA A 20 -5.41 2.30 -0.48
CA ALA A 20 -5.74 2.75 0.87
C ALA A 20 -7.25 2.91 1.10
N GLN A 21 -8.02 3.36 0.09
CA GLN A 21 -9.48 3.44 0.17
C GLN A 21 -10.11 2.05 0.26
N TYR A 22 -9.63 1.07 -0.51
CA TYR A 22 -10.13 -0.30 -0.44
C TYR A 22 -9.88 -0.93 0.93
N VAL A 23 -8.70 -0.73 1.52
CA VAL A 23 -8.41 -1.22 2.88
C VAL A 23 -9.38 -0.59 3.89
N LYS A 24 -9.60 0.73 3.82
CA LYS A 24 -10.57 1.42 4.70
C LYS A 24 -12.00 0.90 4.50
N GLN A 25 -12.39 0.60 3.27
CA GLN A 25 -13.70 0.03 2.97
C GLN A 25 -13.85 -1.38 3.56
N ALA A 26 -12.84 -2.24 3.37
CA ALA A 26 -12.84 -3.59 3.93
C ALA A 26 -12.92 -3.59 5.46
N VAL A 27 -12.23 -2.66 6.13
CA VAL A 27 -12.34 -2.48 7.60
C VAL A 27 -13.77 -2.12 8.01
N ARG A 28 -14.46 -1.25 7.25
CA ARG A 28 -15.87 -0.89 7.52
C ARG A 28 -16.82 -2.06 7.30
N GLU A 29 -16.61 -2.85 6.25
CA GLU A 29 -17.48 -3.97 5.88
C GLU A 29 -17.32 -5.17 6.81
N THR A 30 -16.10 -5.45 7.25
CA THR A 30 -15.78 -6.64 8.05
C THR A 30 -15.75 -6.38 9.55
N GLY A 31 -15.60 -5.13 9.97
CA GLY A 31 -15.39 -4.75 11.37
C GLY A 31 -14.01 -5.14 11.93
N LEU A 32 -13.12 -5.68 11.11
CA LEU A 32 -11.78 -6.07 11.51
C LEU A 32 -10.81 -4.89 11.35
N SER A 33 -9.96 -4.66 12.34
CA SER A 33 -8.94 -3.60 12.28
C SER A 33 -7.80 -3.97 11.32
N CYS A 34 -7.35 -3.01 10.51
CA CYS A 34 -6.18 -3.16 9.66
C CYS A 34 -5.43 -1.81 9.54
N HIS A 35 -4.12 -1.84 9.79
CA HIS A 35 -3.24 -0.69 9.59
C HIS A 35 -2.78 -0.59 8.13
N ILE A 36 -2.47 0.62 7.67
CA ILE A 36 -1.86 0.82 6.34
C ILE A 36 -0.41 1.25 6.56
N LEU A 37 0.53 0.43 6.10
CA LEU A 37 1.96 0.74 6.07
C LEU A 37 2.33 1.18 4.65
N MET A 38 2.68 2.46 4.51
CA MET A 38 3.29 2.99 3.29
C MET A 38 4.77 2.65 3.32
N ASP A 39 5.28 2.01 2.26
CA ASP A 39 6.68 1.61 2.12
C ASP A 39 7.33 2.40 0.97
N PRO A 40 7.98 3.55 1.28
CA PRO A 40 8.67 4.37 0.28
C PRO A 40 9.80 3.61 -0.41
N ALA A 41 10.01 3.92 -1.69
CA ALA A 41 11.14 3.39 -2.43
C ALA A 41 12.47 3.86 -1.80
N GLY A 42 13.37 2.93 -1.54
CA GLY A 42 14.75 3.23 -1.14
C GLY A 42 15.67 3.46 -2.36
N PRO A 43 16.95 3.82 -2.13
CA PRO A 43 17.97 3.80 -3.17
C PRO A 43 18.04 2.43 -3.83
N GLU A 44 18.02 2.38 -5.17
CA GLU A 44 17.96 1.11 -5.89
C GLU A 44 19.14 0.94 -6.85
N LEU A 45 19.96 -0.09 -6.60
CA LEU A 45 21.02 -0.53 -7.50
C LEU A 45 20.44 -1.57 -8.47
N ARG A 46 19.83 -1.11 -9.57
CA ARG A 46 19.38 -1.99 -10.66
C ARG A 46 20.49 -2.19 -11.69
N ARG A 47 20.67 -3.41 -12.18
CA ARG A 47 21.46 -3.64 -13.40
C ARG A 47 20.70 -3.06 -14.60
N ALA A 48 21.43 -2.49 -15.55
CA ALA A 48 20.84 -2.04 -16.81
C ALA A 48 20.12 -3.22 -17.48
N LYS A 49 19.00 -2.90 -18.14
CA LYS A 49 18.13 -3.88 -18.80
C LYS A 49 18.81 -4.51 -20.00
#